data_AF-A0A928RX23-F1
#
_entry.id   AF-A0A928RX23-F1
#
_cell.length_a   1.000
_cell.length_b   1.000
_cell.length_c   1.000
_cell.angle_alpha   90.00
_cell.angle_beta   90.00
_cell.angle_gamma   90.00
#
_symmetry.space_group_name_H-M   'P 1'
#
loop_
_entity.id
_entity.type
_entity.pdbx_description
1 polymer ?
#
loop_
_entity_poly.entity_id
_entity_poly.type
_entity_poly.pdbx_seq_one_letter_code
_entity_poly.pdbx_strand_id
1 'polypeptide(L)'
;MLIGGGGHARVLMEIISLSGSFEVEALLDPNIAPGTLVSGIRVAGGDGLLPGLFSRGVRNACVAIGSVKDNSRRASIYEKLKKAGFSLPLLIHPKAVISGSDISEGAQVMAAQSQAGLSNRR
;
A
#
# COMPACT_ATOMS: atom_id res chain seq x y z
N MET A 1 7.18 -4.57 2.36
CA MET A 1 6.83 -4.96 0.98
C MET A 1 5.46 -4.44 0.59
N LEU A 2 5.19 -4.29 -0.71
CA LEU A 2 3.90 -3.91 -1.27
C LEU A 2 3.29 -5.05 -2.09
N ILE A 3 1.97 -5.25 -1.96
CA ILE A 3 1.19 -6.23 -2.74
C ILE A 3 0.24 -5.48 -3.68
N GLY A 4 0.48 -5.59 -4.99
CA GLY A 4 -0.20 -4.88 -6.06
C GLY A 4 0.65 -3.74 -6.62
N GLY A 5 0.85 -3.71 -7.94
CA GLY A 5 1.64 -2.71 -8.68
C GLY A 5 0.81 -1.77 -9.54
N GLY A 6 -0.50 -1.64 -9.26
CA GLY A 6 -1.40 -0.74 -9.97
C GLY A 6 -1.28 0.74 -9.55
N GLY A 7 -2.17 1.60 -10.06
CA GLY A 7 -2.14 3.04 -9.79
C GLY A 7 -2.21 3.42 -8.31
N HIS A 8 -2.90 2.62 -7.48
CA HIS A 8 -2.96 2.82 -6.01
C HIS A 8 -1.61 2.61 -5.34
N ALA A 9 -0.78 1.70 -5.86
CA ALA A 9 0.56 1.44 -5.33
C ALA A 9 1.48 2.66 -5.45
N ARG A 10 1.33 3.44 -6.53
CA ARG A 10 2.09 4.67 -6.73
C ARG A 10 1.85 5.68 -5.60
N VAL A 11 0.59 5.85 -5.21
CA VAL A 11 0.21 6.77 -4.11
C VAL A 11 0.80 6.29 -2.78
N LEU A 12 0.77 4.98 -2.51
CA LEU A 12 1.33 4.43 -1.28
C LEU A 12 2.86 4.51 -1.24
N MET A 13 3.54 4.30 -2.36
CA MET A 13 4.99 4.49 -2.45
C MET A 13 5.38 5.94 -2.16
N GLU A 14 4.59 6.90 -2.64
CA GLU A 14 4.78 8.32 -2.32
C GLU A 14 4.60 8.60 -0.82
N ILE A 15 3.55 8.06 -0.20
CA ILE A 15 3.35 8.18 1.26
C ILE A 15 4.52 7.59 2.04
N ILE A 16 4.97 6.40 1.66
CA ILE A 16 6.11 5.74 2.30
C ILE A 16 7.36 6.62 2.18
N SER A 17 7.65 7.11 0.97
CA SER A 17 8.80 7.99 0.71
C SER A 17 8.71 9.31 1.50
N LEU A 18 7.53 9.92 1.60
CA LEU A 18 7.34 11.18 2.32
C LEU A 18 7.37 11.00 3.83
N SER A 19 6.91 9.85 4.34
CA SER A 19 6.90 9.56 5.79
C SER A 19 8.29 9.22 6.34
N GLY A 20 9.20 8.73 5.51
CA GLY A 20 10.52 8.24 5.92
C GLY A 20 10.51 7.05 6.89
N SER A 21 9.33 6.49 7.19
CA SER A 21 9.16 5.47 8.24
C SER A 21 9.40 4.04 7.74
N PHE A 22 9.40 3.84 6.42
CA PHE A 22 9.55 2.52 5.80
C PHE A 22 10.32 2.62 4.49
N GLU A 23 10.90 1.50 4.07
CA GLU A 23 11.48 1.30 2.74
C GLU A 23 10.78 0.15 2.02
N VAL A 24 10.60 0.28 0.70
CA VAL A 24 9.95 -0.74 -0.12
C VAL A 24 10.98 -1.75 -0.62
N GLU A 25 11.20 -2.80 0.18
CA GLU A 25 12.11 -3.91 -0.15
C GLU A 25 11.66 -4.72 -1.39
N ALA A 26 10.35 -4.87 -1.59
CA ALA A 26 9.81 -5.68 -2.67
C ALA A 26 8.39 -5.23 -3.06
N LEU A 27 8.10 -5.32 -4.35
CA LEU A 27 6.77 -5.17 -4.94
C LEU A 27 6.34 -6.51 -5.54
N LEU A 28 5.19 -7.02 -5.11
CA LEU A 28 4.60 -8.26 -5.65
C LEU A 28 3.32 -7.94 -6.42
N ASP A 29 3.23 -8.40 -7.66
CA ASP A 29 1.98 -8.39 -8.43
C ASP A 29 1.98 -9.56 -9.42
N PRO A 30 1.07 -10.54 -9.29
CA PRO A 30 1.04 -11.69 -10.19
C PRO A 30 0.70 -11.34 -11.64
N ASN A 31 0.19 -10.13 -11.92
CA ASN A 31 -0.19 -9.69 -13.26
C ASN A 31 0.90 -8.85 -13.94
N ILE A 32 2.01 -8.57 -13.25
CA ILE A 32 3.12 -7.79 -13.79
C ILE A 32 4.36 -8.68 -13.85
N ALA A 33 5.05 -8.66 -14.99
CA ALA A 33 6.24 -9.48 -15.19
C ALA A 33 7.35 -9.10 -14.18
N PRO A 34 8.03 -10.08 -13.56
CA PRO A 34 9.20 -9.82 -12.72
C PRO A 34 10.25 -8.97 -13.44
N GLY A 35 10.89 -8.06 -12.71
CA GLY A 35 11.86 -7.10 -13.25
C GLY A 35 11.27 -5.82 -13.84
N THR A 36 9.95 -5.78 -14.09
CA THR A 36 9.26 -4.55 -14.52
C THR A 36 9.42 -3.46 -13.46
N LEU A 37 9.73 -2.24 -13.90
CA LEU A 37 9.81 -1.07 -13.02
C LEU A 37 8.43 -0.41 -12.88
N VAL A 38 7.96 -0.30 -11.63
CA VAL A 38 6.74 0.42 -11.27
C VAL A 38 7.14 1.54 -10.31
N SER A 39 7.05 2.79 -10.78
CA SER A 39 7.44 3.99 -10.02
C SER A 39 8.84 3.89 -9.37
N GLY A 40 9.80 3.30 -10.08
CA GLY A 40 11.19 3.14 -9.62
C GLY A 40 11.48 1.86 -8.83
N ILE A 41 10.46 1.10 -8.43
CA ILE A 41 10.63 -0.19 -7.74
C ILE A 41 10.47 -1.35 -8.73
N ARG A 42 11.37 -2.33 -8.66
CA ARG A 42 11.26 -3.55 -9.48
C ARG A 42 10.24 -4.50 -8.89
N VAL A 43 9.36 -5.02 -9.74
CA VAL A 43 8.48 -6.13 -9.38
C VAL A 43 9.31 -7.38 -9.15
N ALA A 44 9.24 -7.94 -7.95
CA ALA A 44 9.98 -9.15 -7.58
C ALA A 44 9.30 -10.43 -8.11
N GLY A 45 7.97 -10.42 -8.21
CA GLY A 45 7.18 -11.53 -8.72
C GLY A 45 5.78 -11.57 -8.12
N GLY A 46 5.19 -12.76 -8.01
CA GLY A 46 3.88 -12.97 -7.41
C GLY A 46 3.91 -13.45 -5.95
N ASP A 47 2.74 -13.82 -5.44
CA ASP A 47 2.51 -14.23 -4.04
C ASP A 47 3.35 -15.43 -3.57
N GLY A 48 3.87 -16.26 -4.49
CA GLY A 48 4.75 -17.38 -4.15
C GLY A 48 6.05 -16.99 -3.43
N LEU A 49 6.45 -15.71 -3.48
CA LEU A 49 7.64 -15.20 -2.82
C LEU A 49 7.43 -14.84 -1.34
N LEU A 50 6.18 -14.86 -0.85
CA LEU A 50 5.85 -14.47 0.53
C LEU A 50 6.68 -15.24 1.59
N PRO A 51 6.81 -16.59 1.55
CA PRO A 51 7.58 -17.31 2.56
C PRO A 51 9.08 -16.97 2.52
N GLY A 52 9.63 -16.76 1.31
CA GLY A 52 11.03 -16.38 1.13
C GLY A 52 11.33 -14.99 1.67
N LEU A 53 10.45 -14.02 1.40
CA LEU A 53 10.56 -12.66 1.95
C LEU A 53 10.44 -12.65 3.47
N PHE A 54 9.51 -13.44 4.03
CA PHE A 54 9.42 -13.60 5.48
C PHE A 54 10.71 -14.20 6.06
N SER A 55 11.26 -15.24 5.43
CA SER A 55 12.51 -15.86 5.89
C SER A 55 13.71 -14.90 5.84
N ARG A 56 13.70 -13.94 4.90
CA ARG A 56 14.71 -12.87 4.78
C ARG A 56 14.55 -11.72 5.80
N GLY A 57 13.56 -11.79 6.69
CA GLY A 57 13.34 -10.77 7.72
C GLY A 57 12.32 -9.68 7.35
N VAL A 58 11.68 -9.75 6.18
CA VAL A 58 10.57 -8.84 5.86
C VAL A 58 9.38 -9.19 6.75
N ARG A 59 8.94 -8.23 7.57
CA ARG A 59 7.79 -8.40 8.48
C ARG A 59 6.60 -7.52 8.12
N ASN A 60 6.84 -6.38 7.48
CA ASN A 60 5.80 -5.42 7.14
C ASN A 60 5.31 -5.62 5.70
N ALA A 61 3.99 -5.69 5.55
CA ALA A 61 3.31 -5.78 4.27
C ALA A 61 2.26 -4.68 4.13
N CYS A 62 2.09 -4.15 2.93
CA CYS A 62 1.01 -3.22 2.64
C CYS A 62 0.23 -3.66 1.39
N VAL A 63 -1.10 -3.73 1.51
CA VAL A 63 -1.98 -4.12 0.40
C VAL A 63 -2.26 -2.89 -0.45
N ALA A 64 -1.61 -2.83 -1.61
CA ALA A 64 -1.60 -1.72 -2.55
C ALA A 64 -2.57 -1.91 -3.73
N ILE A 65 -3.61 -2.73 -3.54
CA ILE A 65 -4.66 -2.96 -4.53
C ILE A 65 -5.83 -2.01 -4.27
N GLY A 66 -6.14 -1.17 -5.26
CA GLY A 66 -7.28 -0.25 -5.21
C GLY A 66 -8.60 -1.01 -5.08
N SER A 67 -9.58 -0.39 -4.41
CA SER A 67 -10.83 -1.07 -4.02
C SER A 67 -12.08 -0.36 -4.53
N VAL A 68 -11.98 0.33 -5.67
CA VAL A 68 -13.00 1.24 -6.25
C VAL A 68 -14.36 0.56 -6.49
N LYS A 69 -14.43 -0.79 -6.54
CA LYS A 69 -15.67 -1.53 -6.78
C LYS A 69 -15.83 -2.79 -5.92
N ASP A 70 -14.73 -3.43 -5.54
CA ASP A 70 -14.76 -4.67 -4.77
C ASP A 70 -13.62 -4.71 -3.75
N ASN A 71 -14.00 -4.79 -2.47
CA ASN A 71 -13.09 -4.90 -1.33
C ASN A 71 -12.71 -6.36 -1.03
N SER A 72 -13.39 -7.35 -1.61
CA SER A 72 -13.20 -8.78 -1.31
C SER A 72 -11.77 -9.23 -1.55
N ARG A 73 -11.16 -8.77 -2.65
CA ARG A 73 -9.78 -9.09 -3.00
C ARG A 73 -8.78 -8.52 -1.99
N ARG A 74 -9.00 -7.27 -1.56
CA ARG A 74 -8.16 -6.62 -0.54
C ARG A 74 -8.27 -7.35 0.79
N ALA A 75 -9.48 -7.71 1.22
CA ALA A 75 -9.71 -8.46 2.45
C ALA A 75 -9.08 -9.87 2.39
N SER A 76 -9.22 -10.58 1.27
CA SER A 76 -8.61 -11.90 1.10
C SER A 76 -7.08 -11.86 1.22
N ILE A 77 -6.44 -10.85 0.62
CA ILE A 77 -4.98 -10.67 0.71
C ILE A 77 -4.57 -10.26 2.12
N TYR A 78 -5.32 -9.37 2.76
CA TYR A 78 -5.10 -9.00 4.16
C TYR A 78 -5.07 -10.24 5.06
N GLU A 79 -6.08 -11.10 4.96
CA GLU A 79 -6.15 -12.34 5.74
C GLU A 79 -5.00 -13.30 5.45
N LYS A 80 -4.62 -13.45 4.17
CA LYS A 80 -3.46 -14.27 3.79
C LYS A 80 -2.16 -13.75 4.43
N LEU A 81 -1.95 -12.44 4.42
CA LEU A 81 -0.76 -11.82 5.01
C LEU A 81 -0.73 -11.98 6.53
N LYS A 82 -1.86 -11.79 7.21
CA LYS A 82 -1.98 -12.02 8.66
C LYS A 82 -1.70 -13.47 9.02
N LYS A 83 -2.26 -14.43 8.27
CA LYS A 83 -2.00 -15.87 8.47
C LYS A 83 -0.54 -16.25 8.22
N ALA A 84 0.13 -15.55 7.32
CA ALA A 84 1.57 -15.72 7.07
C ALA A 84 2.47 -15.00 8.09
N GLY A 85 1.90 -14.32 9.09
CA GLY A 85 2.64 -13.68 10.18
C GLY A 85 3.15 -12.27 9.87
N PHE A 86 2.70 -11.66 8.76
CA PHE A 86 3.06 -10.27 8.45
C PHE A 86 2.28 -9.27 9.30
N SER A 87 2.95 -8.17 9.63
CA SER A 87 2.34 -6.96 10.17
C SER A 87 1.91 -6.04 9.02
N LEU A 88 0.76 -5.37 9.18
CA LEU A 88 0.25 -4.45 8.18
C LEU A 88 0.22 -3.03 8.76
N PRO A 89 1.35 -2.31 8.77
CA PRO A 89 1.42 -1.02 9.44
C PRO A 89 0.44 -0.01 8.82
N LEU A 90 0.04 0.95 9.64
CA LEU A 90 -0.67 2.13 9.18
C LEU A 90 0.23 2.94 8.25
N LEU A 91 -0.30 3.30 7.09
CA LEU A 91 0.35 4.27 6.21
C LEU A 91 -0.43 5.57 6.28
N ILE A 92 0.16 6.57 6.92
CA ILE A 92 -0.45 7.88 7.12
C ILE A 92 0.38 8.90 6.35
N HIS A 93 -0.26 9.58 5.40
CA HIS A 93 0.37 10.69 4.69
C HIS A 93 0.71 11.81 5.70
N PRO A 94 1.90 12.42 5.67
CA PRO A 94 2.33 13.41 6.68
C PRO A 94 1.40 14.63 6.84
N LYS A 95 0.68 15.00 5.77
CA LYS A 95 -0.33 16.08 5.75
C LYS A 95 -1.74 15.63 6.13
N ALA A 96 -1.95 14.38 6.51
CA ALA A 96 -3.27 13.91 6.94
C ALA A 96 -3.62 14.50 8.31
N VAL A 97 -4.85 14.99 8.44
CA VAL A 97 -5.42 15.42 9.73
C VAL A 97 -6.35 14.33 10.21
N ILE A 98 -6.04 13.73 11.37
CA ILE A 98 -6.85 12.67 11.98
C ILE A 98 -7.52 13.25 13.22
N SER A 99 -8.86 13.18 13.27
CA SER A 99 -9.67 13.63 14.40
C SER A 99 -10.27 12.43 15.12
N GLY A 100 -9.72 12.06 16.28
CA GLY A 100 -10.38 11.23 17.31
C GLY A 100 -10.99 9.90 16.84
N SER A 101 -10.38 9.22 15.87
CA SER A 101 -10.88 7.94 15.35
C SER A 101 -9.89 6.81 15.67
N ASP A 102 -10.39 5.66 16.15
CA ASP A 102 -9.59 4.44 16.30
C ASP A 102 -9.25 3.89 14.90
N ILE A 103 -7.98 3.97 14.51
CA ILE A 103 -7.50 3.50 13.22
C ILE A 103 -6.94 2.08 13.38
N SER A 104 -7.54 1.13 12.66
CA SER A 104 -7.14 -0.28 12.69
C SER A 104 -5.95 -0.59 11.79
N GLU A 105 -5.19 -1.63 12.16
CA GLU A 105 -4.05 -2.16 11.38
C GLU A 105 -4.41 -2.35 9.89
N GLY A 106 -3.50 -1.97 9.00
CA GLY A 106 -3.68 -2.03 7.54
C GLY A 106 -4.48 -0.88 6.94
N ALA A 107 -4.93 0.09 7.74
CA ALA A 107 -5.55 1.31 7.22
C ALA A 107 -4.52 2.23 6.53
N GLN A 108 -5.02 2.96 5.54
CA GLN A 108 -4.24 3.87 4.71
C GLN A 108 -4.94 5.23 4.74
N VAL A 109 -4.26 6.24 5.28
CA VAL A 109 -4.77 7.60 5.40
C VAL A 109 -4.04 8.47 4.39
N MET A 110 -4.78 8.90 3.36
CA MET A 110 -4.26 9.73 2.27
C MET A 110 -4.29 11.22 2.66
N ALA A 111 -3.58 12.07 1.92
CA ALA A 111 -3.72 13.51 2.05
C ALA A 111 -5.16 13.95 1.75
N ALA A 112 -5.64 15.00 2.44
CA ALA A 112 -6.95 15.58 2.17
C ALA A 112 -7.06 15.99 0.69
N GLN A 113 -8.16 15.61 0.03
CA GLN A 113 -8.51 16.15 -1.27
C GLN A 113 -8.89 17.63 -1.09
N SER A 114 -8.11 18.55 -1.63
CA SER A 114 -8.57 19.93 -1.79
C SER A 114 -9.67 19.93 -2.84
N GLN A 115 -10.94 20.05 -2.45
CA GLN A 115 -11.97 20.48 -3.39
C GLN A 115 -11.74 21.98 -3.63
N ALA A 116 -11.06 22.32 -4.72
CA ALA A 116 -11.06 23.68 -5.22
C ALA A 116 -12.48 23.98 -5.70
N GLY A 117 -13.30 24.57 -4.84
CA GLY A 117 -14.58 25.13 -5.24
C GLY A 117 -14.33 26.21 -6.28
N LEU A 118 -14.83 26.05 -7.51
CA LEU A 118 -14.91 27.14 -8.47
C LEU A 118 -15.84 28.21 -7.88
N SER A 119 -15.25 29.25 -7.29
CA SER A 119 -15.97 30.47 -6.92
C SER A 119 -16.39 31.16 -8.23
N ASN A 120 -17.63 30.95 -8.64
CA ASN A 120 -18.24 31.74 -9.69
C ASN A 120 -18.56 33.12 -9.10
N ARG A 121 -17.69 34.11 -9.35
CA ARG A 121 -18.03 35.52 -9.13
C ARG A 121 -19.05 35.92 -10.20
N ARG A 122 -20.24 36.31 -9.78
CA ARG A 122 -21.08 37.29 -10.48
C ARG A 122 -21.40 38.40 -9.48
#